data_AF-A0A1R1FHX2-F1
#
_entry.id   AF-A0A1R1FHX2-F1
#
_cell.length_a   1.000
_cell.length_b   1.000
_cell.length_c   1.000
_cell.angle_alpha   90.00
_cell.angle_beta   90.00
_cell.angle_gamma   90.00
#
_symmetry.space_group_name_H-M   'P 1'
#
loop_
_entity.id
_entity.type
_entity.pdbx_description
1 polymer ?
#
loop_
_entity_poly.entity_id
_entity_poly.type
_entity_poly.pdbx_seq_one_letter_code
_entity_poly.pdbx_strand_id
1 'polypeptide(L)'
;MTQKIYYDSAYTREWHTTITGKVDKEDGVYVTLAETAFYPHGGGQPCDLGQIGGITVLDVNIEDGEVWHKLERAPEQNEVHCDIDWERRFDHMQQHTGQHLLSAITLKLTEAMTLSFHLGTEYDTIDVAAAELGANQLTAIEQEVNRQIYRNARINTSWVTTEEAAQLPLVKQPTVTEDIRIVEIEGVEYNACGGTHVSATGEIGIIKLLKTEKVKGGTRIYFKCGTRALNEFTSTQNVLNSIMVKLKTSKDELLERIEKMELEQKQLQTELNAVKTTNDAYYAEELLAARQGLVIAQVFEDKSLKDMQSLATKLTADHEGLVLFASISEAKVVLAQNGQPPEWACGPFFKGNLGAYQGKGGGSEKMAQAGFASSEDALAFYEFTKDQLGHH
;
A
#
# COMPACT_ATOMS: atom_id res chain seq x y z
N MET A 1 7.83 0.80 -45.47
CA MET A 1 6.59 0.66 -44.70
C MET A 1 6.54 -0.75 -44.14
N THR A 2 6.74 -0.87 -42.84
CA THR A 2 6.68 -2.14 -42.10
C THR A 2 5.28 -2.74 -42.14
N GLN A 3 5.15 -4.04 -42.44
CA GLN A 3 3.90 -4.78 -42.27
C GLN A 3 3.67 -5.11 -40.79
N LYS A 4 2.52 -4.71 -40.25
CA LYS A 4 2.18 -4.81 -38.82
C LYS A 4 1.36 -6.07 -38.53
N ILE A 5 2.03 -7.22 -38.41
CA ILE A 5 1.41 -8.54 -38.22
C ILE A 5 0.51 -8.57 -36.97
N TYR A 6 0.84 -7.81 -35.93
CA TYR A 6 0.07 -7.77 -34.67
C TYR A 6 -1.38 -7.30 -34.83
N TYR A 7 -1.72 -6.61 -35.93
CA TYR A 7 -3.12 -6.27 -36.22
C TYR A 7 -3.92 -7.42 -36.83
N ASP A 8 -3.26 -8.28 -37.61
CA ASP A 8 -3.88 -9.44 -38.26
C ASP A 8 -3.96 -10.64 -37.31
N SER A 9 -2.91 -10.85 -36.52
CA SER A 9 -2.79 -11.96 -35.58
C SER A 9 -2.01 -11.53 -34.33
N ALA A 10 -2.75 -11.21 -33.25
CA ALA A 10 -2.17 -10.97 -31.93
C ALA A 10 -1.49 -12.21 -31.32
N TYR A 11 -1.73 -13.39 -31.90
CA TYR A 11 -1.21 -14.69 -31.45
C TYR A 11 0.07 -15.13 -32.17
N THR A 12 0.55 -14.36 -33.13
CA THR A 12 1.86 -14.61 -33.73
C THR A 12 2.92 -14.41 -32.65
N ARG A 13 3.62 -15.50 -32.30
CA ARG A 13 4.66 -15.50 -31.26
C ARG A 13 6.06 -15.44 -31.85
N GLU A 14 6.24 -16.11 -32.97
CA GLU A 14 7.52 -16.26 -33.65
C GLU A 14 7.34 -16.08 -35.16
N TRP A 15 8.34 -15.48 -35.81
CA TRP A 15 8.38 -15.32 -37.26
C TRP A 15 9.82 -15.11 -37.75
N HIS A 16 10.01 -15.17 -39.05
CA HIS A 16 11.26 -14.76 -39.70
C HIS A 16 10.99 -13.49 -40.51
N THR A 17 11.92 -12.55 -40.49
CA THR A 17 11.81 -11.32 -41.27
C THR A 17 13.19 -10.78 -41.62
N THR A 18 13.23 -9.66 -42.35
CA THR A 18 14.46 -8.95 -42.72
C THR A 18 14.50 -7.59 -42.06
N ILE A 19 15.66 -7.20 -41.55
CA ILE A 19 15.95 -5.85 -41.06
C ILE A 19 16.03 -4.91 -42.26
N THR A 20 15.21 -3.86 -42.24
CA THR A 20 15.10 -2.87 -43.33
C THR A 20 15.85 -1.57 -43.05
N GLY A 21 16.20 -1.33 -41.78
CA GLY A 21 16.87 -0.12 -41.33
C GLY A 21 17.57 -0.34 -40.01
N LYS A 22 18.69 0.37 -39.81
CA LYS A 22 19.48 0.34 -38.58
C LYS A 22 20.01 1.73 -38.27
N VAL A 23 19.86 2.16 -37.02
CA VAL A 23 20.41 3.41 -36.50
C VAL A 23 21.04 3.15 -35.14
N ASP A 24 22.31 3.50 -34.98
CA ASP A 24 22.99 3.45 -33.69
C ASP A 24 22.81 4.82 -33.01
N LYS A 25 22.14 4.87 -31.85
CA LYS A 25 21.96 6.06 -31.01
C LYS A 25 22.79 5.91 -29.73
N GLU A 26 23.00 6.99 -28.99
CA GLU A 26 23.77 6.97 -27.73
C GLU A 26 23.19 6.01 -26.68
N ASP A 27 21.87 5.79 -26.73
CA ASP A 27 21.13 5.01 -25.75
C ASP A 27 20.77 3.58 -26.23
N GLY A 28 21.18 3.17 -27.44
CA GLY A 28 20.98 1.81 -27.94
C GLY A 28 20.97 1.69 -29.47
N VAL A 29 20.78 0.47 -29.97
CA VAL A 29 20.66 0.18 -31.41
C VAL A 29 19.20 0.09 -31.80
N TYR A 30 18.78 0.81 -32.82
CA TYR A 30 17.39 0.83 -33.30
C TYR A 30 17.29 0.17 -34.66
N VAL A 31 16.34 -0.75 -34.82
CA VAL A 31 16.08 -1.45 -36.09
C VAL A 31 14.63 -1.36 -36.53
N THR A 32 14.42 -1.27 -37.84
CA THR A 32 13.11 -1.50 -38.48
C THR A 32 13.11 -2.86 -39.17
N LEU A 33 11.94 -3.48 -39.26
CA LEU A 33 11.75 -4.80 -39.87
C LEU A 33 10.86 -4.69 -41.11
N ALA A 34 10.94 -5.66 -42.02
CA ALA A 34 10.00 -5.74 -43.14
C ALA A 34 8.58 -6.06 -42.63
N GLU A 35 8.50 -6.99 -41.67
CA GLU A 35 7.27 -7.41 -41.01
C GLU A 35 7.52 -7.53 -39.50
N THR A 36 6.61 -7.04 -38.67
CA THR A 36 6.74 -7.16 -37.21
C THR A 36 5.43 -7.57 -36.55
N ALA A 37 5.51 -8.55 -35.66
CA ALA A 37 4.45 -8.86 -34.72
C ALA A 37 4.67 -8.19 -33.36
N PHE A 38 5.76 -7.45 -33.12
CA PHE A 38 5.91 -6.66 -31.90
C PHE A 38 4.94 -5.49 -31.89
N TYR A 39 4.09 -5.39 -30.85
CA TYR A 39 3.25 -4.23 -30.61
C TYR A 39 4.10 -3.10 -30.03
N PRO A 40 4.11 -1.91 -30.66
CA PRO A 40 4.71 -0.73 -30.08
C PRO A 40 3.83 -0.16 -28.96
N HIS A 41 4.32 0.78 -28.16
CA HIS A 41 3.43 1.51 -27.25
C HIS A 41 2.24 2.12 -28.00
N GLY A 42 1.03 1.97 -27.47
CA GLY A 42 -0.17 2.46 -28.14
C GLY A 42 -1.44 2.27 -27.32
N GLY A 43 -2.37 3.25 -27.38
CA GLY A 43 -3.67 3.15 -26.73
C GLY A 43 -3.64 2.95 -25.21
N GLY A 44 -2.53 3.28 -24.55
CA GLY A 44 -2.30 3.03 -23.12
C GLY A 44 -1.75 1.63 -22.79
N GLN A 45 -1.59 0.75 -23.79
CA GLN A 45 -0.94 -0.54 -23.64
C GLN A 45 0.59 -0.39 -23.84
N PRO A 46 1.42 -0.92 -22.92
CA PRO A 46 2.88 -0.95 -23.08
C PRO A 46 3.32 -1.81 -24.26
N CYS A 47 4.48 -1.49 -24.81
CA CYS A 47 5.11 -2.29 -25.86
C CYS A 47 5.37 -3.75 -25.44
N ASP A 48 5.49 -4.60 -26.46
CA ASP A 48 6.05 -5.93 -26.29
C ASP A 48 7.56 -5.93 -26.19
N LEU A 49 8.07 -7.00 -25.59
CA LEU A 49 9.47 -7.34 -25.52
C LEU A 49 9.65 -8.75 -26.08
N GLY A 50 10.89 -9.20 -26.17
CA GLY A 50 11.25 -10.50 -26.72
C GLY A 50 12.64 -10.44 -27.34
N GLN A 51 12.83 -11.14 -28.46
CA GLN A 51 14.12 -11.23 -29.12
C GLN A 51 14.04 -11.01 -30.63
N ILE A 52 15.08 -10.37 -31.18
CA ILE A 52 15.33 -10.26 -32.63
C ILE A 52 16.73 -10.81 -32.89
N GLY A 53 16.83 -11.90 -33.65
CA GLY A 53 18.10 -12.58 -33.92
C GLY A 53 18.82 -13.08 -32.65
N GLY A 54 18.06 -13.45 -31.61
CA GLY A 54 18.60 -13.82 -30.31
C GLY A 54 19.11 -12.64 -29.46
N ILE A 55 18.74 -11.40 -29.82
CA ILE A 55 19.09 -10.18 -29.07
C ILE A 55 17.85 -9.62 -28.41
N THR A 56 17.95 -9.30 -27.12
CA THR A 56 16.88 -8.72 -26.32
C THR A 56 16.36 -7.41 -26.93
N VAL A 57 15.04 -7.36 -27.14
CA VAL A 57 14.30 -6.12 -27.43
C VAL A 57 14.01 -5.41 -26.13
N LEU A 58 14.46 -4.16 -26.02
CA LEU A 58 14.34 -3.32 -24.82
C LEU A 58 13.13 -2.38 -24.88
N ASP A 59 12.73 -1.97 -26.09
CA ASP A 59 11.60 -1.08 -26.31
C ASP A 59 11.11 -1.15 -27.76
N VAL A 60 9.84 -0.84 -28.01
CA VAL A 60 9.24 -0.78 -29.35
C VAL A 60 8.35 0.44 -29.47
N ASN A 61 8.65 1.33 -30.43
CA ASN A 61 7.95 2.60 -30.64
C ASN A 61 7.56 2.80 -32.10
N ILE A 62 6.59 3.68 -32.34
CA ILE A 62 6.30 4.20 -33.68
C ILE A 62 6.88 5.60 -33.79
N GLU A 63 7.75 5.82 -34.77
CA GLU A 63 8.26 7.14 -35.17
C GLU A 63 8.02 7.30 -36.67
N ASP A 64 7.35 8.39 -37.08
CA ASP A 64 7.02 8.70 -38.49
C ASP A 64 6.30 7.57 -39.25
N GLY A 65 5.47 6.80 -38.54
CA GLY A 65 4.68 5.69 -39.10
C GLY A 65 5.42 4.35 -39.21
N GLU A 66 6.72 4.32 -38.94
CA GLU A 66 7.54 3.10 -38.90
C GLU A 66 7.71 2.55 -37.48
N VAL A 67 7.80 1.23 -37.36
CA VAL A 67 7.97 0.54 -36.07
C VAL A 67 9.45 0.31 -35.80
N TRP A 68 9.96 0.97 -34.77
CA TRP A 68 11.35 0.91 -34.33
C TRP A 68 11.50 0.02 -33.10
N HIS A 69 12.48 -0.88 -33.16
CA HIS A 69 12.80 -1.81 -32.08
C HIS A 69 14.17 -1.46 -31.52
N LYS A 70 14.22 -1.13 -30.23
CA LYS A 70 15.47 -0.86 -29.51
C LYS A 70 16.07 -2.19 -29.04
N LEU A 71 17.30 -2.47 -29.44
CA LEU A 71 18.05 -3.68 -29.11
C LEU A 71 19.22 -3.38 -28.17
N GLU A 72 19.58 -4.37 -27.35
CA GLU A 72 20.75 -4.31 -26.47
C GLU A 72 22.07 -4.17 -27.25
N ARG A 73 22.14 -4.75 -28.45
CA ARG A 73 23.29 -4.69 -29.35
C ARG A 73 22.87 -4.83 -30.81
N ALA A 74 23.79 -4.55 -31.73
CA ALA A 74 23.52 -4.67 -33.16
C ALA A 74 23.41 -6.15 -33.60
N PRO A 75 22.43 -6.50 -34.44
CA PRO A 75 22.33 -7.81 -35.06
C PRO A 75 23.44 -8.02 -36.10
N GLU A 76 23.93 -9.26 -36.20
CA GLU A 76 25.00 -9.65 -37.13
C GLU A 76 24.49 -9.95 -38.54
N GLN A 77 23.20 -10.32 -38.65
CA GLN A 77 22.55 -10.73 -39.89
C GLN A 77 21.31 -9.86 -40.14
N ASN A 78 20.98 -9.65 -41.41
CA ASN A 78 19.76 -8.92 -41.79
C ASN A 78 18.53 -9.83 -41.75
N GLU A 79 18.67 -11.10 -42.12
CA GLU A 79 17.62 -12.10 -41.92
C GLU A 79 17.66 -12.56 -40.46
N VAL A 80 16.54 -12.40 -39.77
CA VAL A 80 16.46 -12.63 -38.33
C VAL A 80 15.21 -13.42 -37.99
N HIS A 81 15.36 -14.32 -37.02
CA HIS A 81 14.25 -14.93 -36.30
C HIS A 81 13.81 -13.99 -35.18
N CYS A 82 12.51 -13.79 -35.03
CA CYS A 82 11.91 -12.96 -34.00
C CYS A 82 11.02 -13.81 -33.10
N ASP A 83 11.06 -13.53 -31.80
CA ASP A 83 10.29 -14.18 -30.74
C ASP A 83 9.75 -13.10 -29.80
N ILE A 84 8.48 -13.21 -29.42
CA ILE A 84 7.84 -12.32 -28.44
C ILE A 84 7.87 -12.99 -27.07
N ASP A 85 8.15 -12.21 -26.03
CA ASP A 85 7.83 -12.59 -24.65
C ASP A 85 6.32 -12.81 -24.52
N TRP A 86 5.92 -14.08 -24.70
CA TRP A 86 4.52 -14.44 -24.79
C TRP A 86 3.78 -14.28 -23.47
N GLU A 87 4.47 -14.47 -22.33
CA GLU A 87 3.86 -14.26 -21.02
C GLU A 87 3.45 -12.80 -20.86
N ARG A 88 4.33 -11.87 -21.23
CA ARG A 88 4.04 -10.44 -21.25
C ARG A 88 2.93 -10.08 -22.25
N ARG A 89 3.02 -10.55 -23.50
CA ARG A 89 2.02 -10.26 -24.53
C ARG A 89 0.64 -10.73 -24.10
N PHE A 90 0.54 -11.98 -23.63
CA PHE A 90 -0.73 -12.56 -23.24
C PHE A 90 -1.30 -11.88 -22.00
N ASP A 91 -0.46 -11.53 -21.02
CA ASP A 91 -0.86 -10.70 -19.89
C ASP A 91 -1.48 -9.36 -20.35
N HIS A 92 -0.80 -8.61 -21.22
CA HIS A 92 -1.34 -7.36 -21.76
C HIS A 92 -2.68 -7.57 -22.49
N MET A 93 -2.81 -8.62 -23.31
CA MET A 93 -4.06 -8.96 -24.00
C MET A 93 -5.20 -9.24 -23.00
N GLN A 94 -4.91 -9.95 -21.89
CA GLN A 94 -5.87 -10.21 -20.82
C GLN A 94 -6.29 -8.92 -20.12
N GLN A 95 -5.33 -8.07 -19.74
CA GLN A 95 -5.61 -6.81 -19.04
C GLN A 95 -6.42 -5.85 -19.92
N HIS A 96 -6.02 -5.70 -21.18
CA HIS A 96 -6.67 -4.79 -22.11
C HIS A 96 -8.10 -5.25 -22.43
N THR A 97 -8.31 -6.52 -22.78
CA THR A 97 -9.66 -7.02 -23.05
C THR A 97 -10.53 -7.00 -21.78
N GLY A 98 -9.94 -7.30 -20.62
CA GLY A 98 -10.61 -7.18 -19.33
C GLY A 98 -11.04 -5.75 -19.01
N GLN A 99 -10.25 -4.75 -19.41
CA GLN A 99 -10.63 -3.34 -19.30
C GLN A 99 -11.86 -3.01 -20.12
N HIS A 100 -11.89 -3.36 -21.41
CA HIS A 100 -13.03 -3.11 -22.29
C HIS A 100 -14.31 -3.68 -21.67
N LEU A 101 -14.26 -4.96 -21.29
CA LEU A 101 -15.38 -5.64 -20.66
C LEU A 101 -15.81 -4.98 -19.33
N LEU A 102 -14.86 -4.56 -18.49
CA LEU A 102 -15.14 -3.85 -17.24
C LEU A 102 -15.82 -2.50 -17.50
N SER A 103 -15.33 -1.74 -18.48
CA SER A 103 -15.90 -0.46 -18.88
C SER A 103 -17.32 -0.61 -19.41
N ALA A 104 -17.57 -1.58 -20.30
CA ALA A 104 -18.90 -1.85 -20.85
C ALA A 104 -19.91 -2.21 -19.76
N ILE A 105 -19.54 -3.11 -18.84
CA ILE A 105 -20.41 -3.53 -17.75
C ILE A 105 -20.62 -2.41 -16.72
N THR A 106 -19.58 -1.63 -16.42
CA THR A 106 -19.72 -0.49 -15.49
C THR A 106 -20.69 0.55 -16.07
N LEU A 107 -20.54 0.90 -17.35
CA LEU A 107 -21.47 1.80 -18.03
C LEU A 107 -22.90 1.25 -18.00
N LYS A 108 -23.08 -0.03 -18.33
CA LYS A 108 -24.40 -0.69 -18.34
C LYS A 108 -25.09 -0.69 -16.97
N LEU A 109 -24.35 -0.91 -15.89
CA LEU A 109 -24.91 -1.05 -14.55
C LEU A 109 -25.03 0.26 -13.78
N THR A 110 -24.25 1.29 -14.14
CA THR A 110 -24.16 2.53 -13.36
C THR A 110 -24.32 3.81 -14.18
N GLU A 111 -24.44 3.70 -15.51
CA GLU A 111 -24.45 4.83 -16.44
C GLU A 111 -23.17 5.69 -16.41
N ALA A 112 -22.12 5.22 -15.73
CA ALA A 112 -20.85 5.92 -15.59
C ALA A 112 -19.92 5.60 -16.75
N MET A 113 -19.62 6.61 -17.57
CA MET A 113 -18.65 6.51 -18.66
C MET A 113 -17.23 6.33 -18.12
N THR A 114 -16.42 5.55 -18.83
CA THR A 114 -14.97 5.50 -18.59
C THR A 114 -14.31 6.77 -19.12
N LEU A 115 -13.55 7.43 -18.24
CA LEU A 115 -12.82 8.67 -18.49
C LEU A 115 -11.37 8.42 -18.90
N SER A 116 -10.73 7.42 -18.29
CA SER A 116 -9.34 7.07 -18.56
C SER A 116 -9.09 5.59 -18.27
N PHE A 117 -8.02 5.07 -18.87
CA PHE A 117 -7.48 3.74 -18.60
C PHE A 117 -5.96 3.85 -18.43
N HIS A 118 -5.42 3.08 -17.51
CA HIS A 118 -3.99 2.88 -17.36
C HIS A 118 -3.70 1.38 -17.16
N LEU A 119 -2.88 0.83 -18.05
CA LEU A 119 -2.32 -0.52 -17.93
C LEU A 119 -0.99 -0.42 -17.19
N GLY A 120 -0.98 -0.80 -15.91
CA GLY A 120 0.20 -0.75 -15.06
C GLY A 120 0.98 -2.06 -15.05
N THR A 121 2.12 -2.11 -14.36
CA THR A 121 2.86 -3.36 -14.16
C THR A 121 2.25 -4.21 -13.05
N GLU A 122 1.82 -3.58 -11.96
CA GLU A 122 1.27 -4.27 -10.79
C GLU A 122 -0.25 -4.39 -10.84
N TYR A 123 -0.94 -3.36 -11.31
CA TYR A 123 -2.40 -3.31 -11.40
C TYR A 123 -2.81 -2.37 -12.52
N ASP A 124 -4.04 -2.54 -12.97
CA ASP A 124 -4.65 -1.68 -13.98
C ASP A 124 -5.73 -0.82 -13.34
N THR A 125 -6.02 0.31 -13.97
CA THR A 125 -7.03 1.23 -13.47
C THR A 125 -7.90 1.80 -14.56
N ILE A 126 -9.20 1.92 -14.28
CA ILE A 126 -10.09 2.80 -15.04
C ILE A 126 -10.61 3.91 -14.13
N ASP A 127 -10.70 5.13 -14.67
CA ASP A 127 -11.44 6.21 -14.03
C ASP A 127 -12.85 6.24 -14.63
N VAL A 128 -13.89 6.25 -13.80
CA VAL A 128 -15.28 6.31 -14.26
C VAL A 128 -16.00 7.54 -13.72
N ALA A 129 -16.91 8.10 -14.50
CA ALA A 129 -17.67 9.31 -14.22
C ALA A 129 -18.76 9.11 -13.15
N ALA A 130 -18.43 8.45 -12.04
CA ALA A 130 -19.28 8.24 -10.87
C ALA A 130 -18.63 8.88 -9.64
N ALA A 131 -19.40 9.66 -8.87
CA ALA A 131 -18.90 10.32 -7.67
C ALA A 131 -18.47 9.31 -6.59
N GLU A 132 -19.16 8.18 -6.50
CA GLU A 132 -18.83 7.07 -5.61
C GLU A 132 -19.44 5.77 -6.15
N LEU A 133 -18.75 4.65 -5.90
CA LEU A 133 -19.26 3.30 -6.17
C LEU A 133 -19.28 2.52 -4.85
N GLY A 134 -20.48 2.19 -4.37
CA GLY A 134 -20.65 1.44 -3.13
C GLY A 134 -20.21 -0.03 -3.28
N ALA A 135 -19.92 -0.69 -2.16
CA ALA A 135 -19.46 -2.08 -2.13
C ALA A 135 -20.39 -3.06 -2.89
N ASN A 136 -21.72 -2.87 -2.78
CA ASN A 136 -22.69 -3.71 -3.49
C ASN A 136 -22.64 -3.49 -5.01
N GLN A 137 -22.43 -2.26 -5.47
CA GLN A 137 -22.29 -1.96 -6.90
C GLN A 137 -21.00 -2.55 -7.46
N LEU A 138 -19.88 -2.40 -6.75
CA LEU A 138 -18.60 -3.00 -7.15
C LEU A 138 -18.70 -4.52 -7.22
N THR A 139 -19.38 -5.15 -6.26
CA THR A 139 -19.63 -6.59 -6.26
C THR A 139 -20.47 -7.01 -7.47
N ALA A 140 -21.56 -6.27 -7.77
CA ALA A 140 -22.40 -6.55 -8.93
C ALA A 140 -21.66 -6.38 -10.26
N ILE A 141 -20.82 -5.35 -10.38
CA ILE A 141 -19.95 -5.13 -11.55
C ILE A 141 -18.98 -6.31 -11.71
N GLU A 142 -18.22 -6.66 -10.67
CA GLU A 142 -17.24 -7.75 -10.73
C GLU A 142 -17.89 -9.08 -11.11
N GLN A 143 -19.05 -9.39 -10.53
CA GLN A 143 -19.80 -10.62 -10.83
C GLN A 143 -20.31 -10.64 -12.26
N GLU A 144 -20.85 -9.54 -12.75
CA GLU A 144 -21.37 -9.44 -14.12
C GLU A 144 -20.23 -9.51 -15.15
N VAL A 145 -19.08 -8.88 -14.90
CA VAL A 145 -17.91 -8.99 -15.78
C VAL A 145 -17.43 -10.44 -15.84
N ASN A 146 -17.22 -11.10 -14.70
CA ASN A 146 -16.82 -12.52 -14.70
C ASN A 146 -17.87 -13.42 -15.37
N ARG A 147 -19.17 -13.10 -15.25
CA ARG A 147 -20.21 -13.83 -16.00
C ARG A 147 -20.07 -13.68 -17.51
N GLN A 148 -19.67 -12.52 -18.02
CA GLN A 148 -19.38 -12.33 -19.45
C GLN A 148 -18.07 -13.00 -19.88
N ILE A 149 -17.07 -13.06 -19.00
CA ILE A 149 -15.85 -13.87 -19.22
C ILE A 149 -16.22 -15.33 -19.44
N TYR A 150 -17.06 -15.91 -18.56
CA TYR A 150 -17.44 -17.33 -18.66
C TYR A 150 -18.37 -17.65 -19.83
N ARG A 151 -18.99 -16.66 -20.47
CA ARG A 151 -19.73 -16.85 -21.72
C ARG A 151 -18.81 -17.10 -22.90
N ASN A 152 -17.53 -16.75 -22.79
CA ASN A 152 -16.51 -16.95 -23.82
C ASN A 152 -16.92 -16.39 -25.19
N ALA A 153 -17.45 -15.16 -25.19
CA ALA A 153 -17.86 -14.45 -26.40
C ALA A 153 -16.63 -14.16 -27.27
N ARG A 154 -16.79 -14.23 -28.60
CA ARG A 154 -15.68 -14.00 -29.53
C ARG A 154 -15.29 -12.53 -29.54
N ILE A 155 -13.99 -12.28 -29.70
CA ILE A 155 -13.45 -10.95 -29.98
C ILE A 155 -13.19 -10.85 -31.48
N ASN A 156 -13.88 -9.92 -32.14
CA ASN A 156 -13.71 -9.67 -33.57
C ASN A 156 -12.99 -8.33 -33.78
N THR A 157 -12.20 -8.26 -34.83
CA THR A 157 -11.49 -7.02 -35.21
C THR A 157 -11.69 -6.72 -36.68
N SER A 158 -11.94 -5.46 -37.01
CA SER A 158 -12.14 -5.01 -38.38
C SER A 158 -11.58 -3.62 -38.58
N TRP A 159 -11.16 -3.31 -39.81
CA TRP A 159 -10.85 -1.95 -40.25
C TRP A 159 -12.08 -1.38 -40.94
N VAL A 160 -12.43 -0.14 -40.62
CA VAL A 160 -13.64 0.53 -41.13
C VAL A 160 -13.32 1.95 -41.57
N THR A 161 -14.14 2.51 -42.46
CA THR A 161 -14.10 3.94 -42.79
C THR A 161 -14.75 4.81 -41.70
N THR A 162 -14.58 6.13 -41.79
CA THR A 162 -15.27 7.06 -40.89
C THR A 162 -16.80 6.95 -41.01
N GLU A 163 -17.30 6.75 -42.24
CA GLU A 163 -18.74 6.58 -42.51
C GLU A 163 -19.27 5.27 -41.92
N GLU A 164 -18.52 4.18 -42.03
CA GLU A 164 -18.88 2.87 -41.45
C GLU A 164 -18.84 2.93 -39.92
N ALA A 165 -17.80 3.53 -39.33
CA ALA A 165 -17.69 3.73 -37.88
C ALA A 165 -18.87 4.52 -37.31
N ALA A 166 -19.37 5.52 -38.04
CA ALA A 166 -20.51 6.32 -37.63
C ALA A 166 -21.84 5.53 -37.59
N GLN A 167 -21.94 4.39 -38.28
CA GLN A 167 -23.11 3.51 -38.23
C GLN A 167 -23.04 2.44 -37.13
N LEU A 168 -21.86 2.25 -36.53
CA LEU A 168 -21.67 1.29 -35.45
C LEU A 168 -22.07 1.89 -34.09
N PRO A 169 -22.60 1.08 -33.15
CA PRO A 169 -22.93 1.54 -31.81
C PRO A 169 -21.66 1.66 -30.94
N LEU A 170 -20.73 2.53 -31.35
CA LEU A 170 -19.46 2.76 -30.66
C LEU A 170 -19.70 3.45 -29.32
N VAL A 171 -19.02 2.98 -28.27
CA VAL A 171 -19.06 3.62 -26.93
C VAL A 171 -18.52 5.05 -27.00
N LYS A 172 -17.51 5.28 -27.85
CA LYS A 172 -16.93 6.59 -28.13
C LYS A 172 -16.50 6.65 -29.59
N GLN A 173 -16.78 7.77 -30.24
CA GLN A 173 -16.33 8.00 -31.60
C GLN A 173 -14.81 8.19 -31.66
N PRO A 174 -14.12 7.56 -32.63
CA PRO A 174 -12.68 7.70 -32.80
C PRO A 174 -12.31 9.13 -33.16
N THR A 175 -11.14 9.58 -32.73
CA THR A 175 -10.56 10.87 -33.15
C THR A 175 -9.73 10.76 -34.43
N VAL A 176 -9.32 9.54 -34.79
CA VAL A 176 -8.61 9.24 -36.03
C VAL A 176 -9.61 9.08 -37.17
N THR A 177 -9.25 9.58 -38.35
CA THR A 177 -10.12 9.63 -39.55
C THR A 177 -9.72 8.61 -40.63
N GLU A 178 -8.53 8.03 -40.51
CA GLU A 178 -7.98 7.00 -41.40
C GLU A 178 -7.60 5.78 -40.55
N ASP A 179 -7.63 4.59 -41.16
CA ASP A 179 -7.28 3.32 -40.51
C ASP A 179 -7.97 3.14 -39.14
N ILE A 180 -9.30 3.22 -39.12
CA ILE A 180 -10.06 3.03 -37.88
C ILE A 180 -10.18 1.53 -37.61
N ARG A 181 -9.46 1.05 -36.59
CA ARG A 181 -9.61 -0.32 -36.10
C ARG A 181 -10.70 -0.42 -35.05
N ILE A 182 -11.69 -1.26 -35.31
CA ILE A 182 -12.75 -1.60 -34.37
C ILE A 182 -12.47 -2.95 -33.75
N VAL A 183 -12.68 -3.02 -32.44
CA VAL A 183 -12.69 -4.24 -31.64
C VAL A 183 -14.11 -4.43 -31.13
N GLU A 184 -14.69 -5.59 -31.43
CA GLU A 184 -16.01 -6.00 -30.97
C GLU A 184 -15.83 -7.12 -29.95
N ILE A 185 -16.45 -6.93 -28.77
CA ILE A 185 -16.75 -8.04 -27.88
C ILE A 185 -18.17 -8.49 -28.23
N GLU A 186 -18.32 -9.67 -28.84
CA GLU A 186 -19.58 -10.13 -29.42
C GLU A 186 -20.75 -10.02 -28.42
N GLY A 187 -21.78 -9.25 -28.81
CA GLY A 187 -22.98 -9.04 -27.99
C GLY A 187 -22.79 -8.17 -26.74
N VAL A 188 -21.63 -7.52 -26.59
CA VAL A 188 -21.31 -6.65 -25.46
C VAL A 188 -21.06 -5.21 -25.92
N GLU A 189 -20.04 -4.97 -26.75
CA GLU A 189 -19.69 -3.61 -27.18
C GLU A 189 -18.86 -3.57 -28.47
N TYR A 190 -18.80 -2.38 -29.07
CA TYR A 190 -17.87 -2.01 -30.14
C TYR A 190 -17.02 -0.82 -29.68
N ASN A 191 -15.70 -0.93 -29.83
CA ASN A 191 -14.76 0.09 -29.41
C ASN A 191 -13.70 0.35 -30.48
N ALA A 192 -13.35 1.62 -30.71
CA ALA A 192 -12.23 1.96 -31.57
C ALA A 192 -10.92 1.79 -30.78
N CYS A 193 -10.18 0.72 -31.05
CA CYS A 193 -9.00 0.36 -30.28
C CYS A 193 -7.89 -0.23 -31.17
N GLY A 194 -6.69 0.31 -31.01
CA GLY A 194 -5.48 -0.16 -31.68
C GLY A 194 -4.65 -1.15 -30.87
N GLY A 195 -5.12 -1.64 -29.71
CA GLY A 195 -4.39 -2.57 -28.85
C GLY A 195 -4.50 -4.04 -29.25
N THR A 196 -3.74 -4.89 -28.57
CA THR A 196 -3.85 -6.34 -28.72
C THR A 196 -4.91 -6.89 -27.78
N HIS A 197 -5.71 -7.85 -28.26
CA HIS A 197 -6.81 -8.45 -27.49
C HIS A 197 -6.74 -9.96 -27.56
N VAL A 198 -7.28 -10.62 -26.52
CA VAL A 198 -7.53 -12.07 -26.59
C VAL A 198 -8.60 -12.39 -27.63
N SER A 199 -8.66 -13.64 -28.08
CA SER A 199 -9.56 -14.10 -29.15
C SER A 199 -11.00 -14.31 -28.68
N ALA A 200 -11.18 -14.55 -27.37
CA ALA A 200 -12.48 -14.73 -26.74
C ALA A 200 -12.42 -14.30 -25.26
N THR A 201 -13.57 -13.89 -24.69
CA THR A 201 -13.61 -13.36 -23.33
C THR A 201 -13.16 -14.36 -22.27
N GLY A 202 -13.28 -15.67 -22.51
CA GLY A 202 -12.84 -16.71 -21.57
C GLY A 202 -11.33 -16.74 -21.37
N GLU A 203 -10.54 -16.26 -22.34
CA GLU A 203 -9.09 -16.17 -22.22
C GLU A 203 -8.63 -15.06 -21.27
N ILE A 204 -9.52 -14.14 -20.88
CA ILE A 204 -9.28 -13.19 -19.78
C ILE A 204 -9.08 -13.95 -18.45
N GLY A 205 -9.68 -15.14 -18.32
CA GLY A 205 -9.59 -15.98 -17.13
C GLY A 205 -10.55 -15.53 -16.03
N ILE A 206 -10.11 -14.58 -15.20
CA ILE A 206 -10.93 -13.92 -14.19
C ILE A 206 -10.57 -12.44 -14.14
N ILE A 207 -11.49 -11.61 -13.64
CA ILE A 207 -11.17 -10.25 -13.21
C ILE A 207 -11.40 -10.12 -11.69
N LYS A 208 -10.55 -9.36 -11.02
CA LYS A 208 -10.71 -9.01 -9.62
C LYS A 208 -10.57 -7.50 -9.42
N LEU A 209 -11.58 -6.89 -8.81
CA LEU A 209 -11.52 -5.51 -8.34
C LEU A 209 -10.85 -5.48 -6.97
N LEU A 210 -9.84 -4.62 -6.82
CA LEU A 210 -8.98 -4.57 -5.64
C LEU A 210 -9.44 -3.51 -4.64
N LYS A 211 -9.66 -2.29 -5.14
CA LYS A 211 -10.05 -1.12 -4.37
C LYS A 211 -10.58 -0.04 -5.28
N THR A 212 -11.16 0.99 -4.67
CA THR A 212 -11.50 2.24 -5.34
C THR A 212 -10.83 3.44 -4.69
N GLU A 213 -10.67 4.51 -5.45
CA GLU A 213 -10.14 5.79 -4.98
C GLU A 213 -10.93 6.94 -5.60
N LYS A 214 -11.18 8.00 -4.83
CA LYS A 214 -11.81 9.22 -5.36
C LYS A 214 -10.79 10.01 -6.18
N VAL A 215 -11.14 10.34 -7.41
CA VAL A 215 -10.29 11.15 -8.32
C VAL A 215 -11.08 12.35 -8.83
N LYS A 216 -10.38 13.33 -9.41
CA LYS A 216 -11.05 14.51 -9.97
C LYS A 216 -11.99 14.07 -11.11
N GLY A 217 -13.29 14.30 -10.93
CA GLY A 217 -14.31 13.98 -11.93
C GLY A 217 -14.89 12.57 -11.83
N GLY A 218 -14.48 11.75 -10.85
CA GLY A 218 -15.02 10.39 -10.75
C GLY A 218 -14.39 9.49 -9.69
N THR A 219 -14.52 8.19 -9.92
CA THR A 219 -13.98 7.11 -9.09
C THR A 219 -13.00 6.30 -9.91
N ARG A 220 -11.81 6.06 -9.38
CA ARG A 220 -10.83 5.12 -9.94
C ARG A 220 -11.10 3.73 -9.42
N ILE A 221 -11.19 2.75 -10.31
CA ILE A 221 -11.30 1.33 -9.98
C ILE A 221 -9.97 0.67 -10.28
N TYR A 222 -9.38 0.02 -9.28
CA TYR A 222 -8.17 -0.79 -9.42
C TYR A 222 -8.55 -2.24 -9.67
N PHE A 223 -7.98 -2.87 -10.69
CA PHE A 223 -8.29 -4.25 -11.05
C PHE A 223 -7.08 -5.02 -11.58
N LYS A 224 -7.24 -6.34 -11.62
CA LYS A 224 -6.32 -7.30 -12.25
C LYS A 224 -7.14 -8.32 -13.02
N CYS A 225 -6.62 -8.81 -14.14
CA CYS A 225 -7.18 -9.93 -14.90
C CYS A 225 -6.20 -11.11 -14.98
N GLY A 226 -6.72 -12.28 -15.36
CA GLY A 226 -5.93 -13.45 -15.72
C GLY A 226 -4.94 -13.89 -14.66
N THR A 227 -3.70 -14.10 -15.06
CA THR A 227 -2.62 -14.57 -14.18
C THR A 227 -2.34 -13.59 -13.05
N ARG A 228 -2.43 -12.27 -13.27
CA ARG A 228 -2.26 -11.27 -12.20
C ARG A 228 -3.30 -11.43 -11.10
N ALA A 229 -4.57 -11.66 -11.48
CA ALA A 229 -5.65 -11.86 -10.53
C ALA A 229 -5.51 -13.19 -9.78
N LEU A 230 -5.07 -14.26 -10.46
CA LEU A 230 -4.77 -15.55 -9.82
C LEU A 230 -3.62 -15.43 -8.80
N ASN A 231 -2.57 -14.69 -9.14
CA ASN A 231 -1.44 -14.43 -8.24
C ASN A 231 -1.86 -13.61 -7.02
N GLU A 232 -2.75 -12.61 -7.20
CA GLU A 232 -3.34 -11.85 -6.09
C GLU A 232 -4.12 -12.76 -5.13
N PHE A 233 -4.96 -13.65 -5.68
CA PHE A 233 -5.70 -14.64 -4.87
C PHE A 233 -4.75 -15.56 -4.10
N THR A 234 -3.70 -16.06 -4.77
CA THR A 234 -2.69 -16.95 -4.17
C THR A 234 -1.94 -16.25 -3.03
N SER A 235 -1.50 -15.01 -3.26
CA SER A 235 -0.84 -14.19 -2.24
C SER A 235 -1.75 -13.96 -1.03
N THR A 236 -3.02 -13.60 -1.28
CA THR A 236 -4.03 -13.40 -0.22
C THR A 236 -4.26 -14.67 0.60
N GLN A 237 -4.38 -15.83 -0.05
CA GLN A 237 -4.53 -17.11 0.61
C GLN A 237 -3.31 -17.47 1.46
N ASN A 238 -2.09 -17.21 0.98
CA ASN A 238 -0.87 -17.47 1.75
C ASN A 238 -0.81 -16.62 3.03
N VAL A 239 -1.20 -15.35 2.94
CA VAL A 239 -1.31 -14.46 4.11
C VAL A 239 -2.36 -14.98 5.09
N LEU A 240 -3.56 -15.32 4.61
CA LEU A 240 -4.64 -15.83 5.43
C LEU A 240 -4.24 -17.14 6.14
N ASN A 241 -3.62 -18.08 5.43
CA ASN A 241 -3.09 -19.32 5.98
C ASN A 241 -2.04 -19.07 7.06
N SER A 242 -1.14 -18.11 6.84
CA SER A 242 -0.12 -17.73 7.82
C SER A 242 -0.74 -17.20 9.11
N ILE A 243 -1.82 -16.40 8.99
CA ILE A 243 -2.58 -15.89 10.14
C ILE A 243 -3.29 -17.04 10.87
N MET A 244 -4.00 -17.91 10.14
CA MET A 244 -4.71 -19.05 10.71
C MET A 244 -3.79 -19.99 11.48
N VAL A 245 -2.60 -20.30 10.94
CA VAL A 245 -1.57 -21.10 11.63
C VAL A 245 -1.08 -20.40 12.89
N LYS A 246 -0.78 -19.10 12.81
CA LYS A 246 -0.28 -18.31 13.94
C LYS A 246 -1.30 -18.22 15.08
N LEU A 247 -2.58 -18.04 14.74
CA LEU A 247 -3.66 -17.90 15.72
C LEU A 247 -4.30 -19.23 16.12
N LYS A 248 -3.90 -20.33 15.46
CA LYS A 248 -4.44 -21.69 15.64
C LYS A 248 -5.96 -21.72 15.51
N THR A 249 -6.45 -21.09 14.44
CA THR A 249 -7.90 -20.95 14.16
C THR A 249 -8.21 -21.29 12.72
N SER A 250 -9.49 -21.49 12.41
CA SER A 250 -10.01 -21.67 11.06
C SER A 250 -10.37 -20.32 10.43
N LYS A 251 -10.64 -20.32 9.12
CA LYS A 251 -11.08 -19.10 8.40
C LYS A 251 -12.38 -18.55 8.98
N ASP A 252 -13.32 -19.45 9.27
CA ASP A 252 -14.67 -19.10 9.71
C ASP A 252 -14.67 -18.56 11.15
N GLU A 253 -13.73 -19.04 11.98
CA GLU A 253 -13.57 -18.61 13.39
C GLU A 253 -12.50 -17.52 13.56
N LEU A 254 -11.89 -17.04 12.47
CA LEU A 254 -10.77 -16.10 12.54
C LEU A 254 -11.17 -14.78 13.22
N LEU A 255 -12.33 -14.23 12.85
CA LEU A 255 -12.83 -12.98 13.42
C LEU A 255 -13.18 -13.15 14.90
N GLU A 256 -13.89 -14.21 15.26
CA GLU A 256 -14.20 -14.53 16.66
C GLU A 256 -12.92 -14.69 17.51
N ARG A 257 -11.89 -15.35 16.96
CA ARG A 257 -10.60 -15.50 17.64
C ARG A 257 -9.93 -14.15 17.90
N ILE A 258 -9.99 -13.23 16.94
CA ILE A 258 -9.44 -11.86 17.08
C ILE A 258 -10.23 -11.11 18.16
N GLU A 259 -11.56 -11.11 18.12
CA GLU A 259 -12.40 -10.45 19.14
C GLU A 259 -12.13 -11.00 20.55
N LYS A 260 -11.96 -12.31 20.69
CA LYS A 260 -11.58 -12.95 21.96
C LYS A 260 -10.21 -12.48 22.45
N MET A 261 -9.23 -12.36 21.55
CA MET A 261 -7.90 -11.86 21.91
C MET A 261 -7.93 -10.39 22.36
N GLU A 262 -8.74 -9.54 21.72
CA GLU A 262 -8.92 -8.15 22.13
C GLU A 262 -9.58 -8.06 23.52
N LEU A 263 -10.55 -8.92 23.80
CA LEU A 263 -11.19 -9.01 25.12
C LEU A 263 -10.20 -9.50 26.20
N GLU A 264 -9.44 -10.57 25.91
CA GLU A 264 -8.38 -11.08 26.80
C GLU A 264 -7.33 -10.00 27.08
N GLN A 265 -6.89 -9.25 26.07
CA GLN A 265 -5.96 -8.14 26.24
C GLN A 265 -6.50 -7.06 27.17
N LYS A 266 -7.77 -6.68 26.99
CA LYS A 266 -8.43 -5.69 27.86
C LYS A 266 -8.54 -6.19 29.30
N GLN A 267 -8.90 -7.45 29.50
CA GLN A 267 -8.98 -8.06 30.82
C GLN A 267 -7.62 -8.11 31.51
N LEU A 268 -6.58 -8.61 30.83
CA LEU A 268 -5.21 -8.64 31.36
C LEU A 268 -4.71 -7.24 31.72
N GLN A 269 -5.05 -6.23 30.93
CA GLN A 269 -4.69 -4.84 31.25
C GLN A 269 -5.39 -4.32 32.51
N THR A 270 -6.66 -4.69 32.73
CA THR A 270 -7.39 -4.36 33.96
C THR A 270 -6.81 -5.09 35.16
N GLU A 271 -6.53 -6.38 35.05
CA GLU A 271 -5.91 -7.18 36.13
C GLU A 271 -4.52 -6.67 36.48
N LEU A 272 -3.69 -6.35 35.47
CA LEU A 272 -2.37 -5.75 35.68
C LEU A 272 -2.45 -4.44 36.46
N ASN A 273 -3.41 -3.57 36.12
CA ASN A 273 -3.59 -2.30 36.84
C ASN A 273 -4.06 -2.52 38.28
N ALA A 274 -4.93 -3.50 38.51
CA ALA A 274 -5.38 -3.85 39.86
C ALA A 274 -4.21 -4.39 40.71
N VAL A 275 -3.41 -5.32 40.17
CA VAL A 275 -2.22 -5.85 40.83
C VAL A 275 -1.20 -4.74 41.11
N LYS A 276 -0.95 -3.84 40.15
CA LYS A 276 -0.08 -2.67 40.37
C LYS A 276 -0.58 -1.78 41.51
N THR A 277 -1.88 -1.50 41.55
CA THR A 277 -2.50 -0.68 42.61
C THR A 277 -2.35 -1.30 43.99
N THR A 278 -2.54 -2.62 44.08
CA THR A 278 -2.35 -3.39 45.32
C THR A 278 -0.88 -3.41 45.72
N ASN A 279 0.04 -3.66 44.79
CA ASN A 279 1.48 -3.65 45.05
C ASN A 279 1.97 -2.27 45.50
N ASP A 280 1.51 -1.19 44.87
CA ASP A 280 1.81 0.18 45.28
C ASP A 280 1.24 0.48 46.68
N ALA A 281 0.18 -0.19 47.13
CA ALA A 281 -0.30 -0.11 48.52
C ALA A 281 0.70 -0.68 49.52
N TYR A 282 1.10 -1.94 49.31
CA TYR A 282 2.05 -2.61 50.20
C TYR A 282 3.39 -1.90 50.22
N TYR A 283 3.87 -1.47 49.05
CA TYR A 283 5.14 -0.77 48.96
C TYR A 283 5.08 0.62 49.60
N ALA A 284 3.94 1.32 49.52
CA ALA A 284 3.74 2.56 50.26
C ALA A 284 3.82 2.33 51.78
N GLU A 285 3.15 1.30 52.31
CA GLU A 285 3.22 0.94 53.73
C GLU A 285 4.65 0.61 54.18
N GLU A 286 5.39 -0.16 53.37
CA GLU A 286 6.79 -0.52 53.64
C GLU A 286 7.69 0.74 53.71
N LEU A 287 7.57 1.63 52.72
CA LEU A 287 8.33 2.88 52.70
C LEU A 287 7.96 3.79 53.88
N LEU A 288 6.68 3.87 54.26
CA LEU A 288 6.24 4.64 55.42
C LEU A 288 6.77 4.06 56.73
N ALA A 289 6.87 2.74 56.85
CA ALA A 289 7.41 2.07 58.02
C ALA A 289 8.94 2.21 58.14
N ALA A 290 9.66 2.22 57.02
CA ALA A 290 11.12 2.33 56.99
C ALA A 290 11.64 3.77 57.08
N ARG A 291 10.77 4.79 56.96
CA ARG A 291 11.20 6.18 56.85
C ARG A 291 11.89 6.69 58.12
N GLN A 292 12.86 7.60 57.92
CA GLN A 292 13.50 8.38 58.98
C GLN A 292 13.33 9.86 58.63
N GLY A 293 12.39 10.53 59.30
CA GLY A 293 12.05 11.94 59.02
C GLY A 293 10.89 12.13 58.04
N LEU A 294 10.83 13.33 57.43
CA LEU A 294 9.72 13.77 56.57
C LEU A 294 9.89 13.41 55.09
N VAL A 295 11.06 12.90 54.69
CA VAL A 295 11.40 12.62 53.29
C VAL A 295 11.43 11.12 53.03
N ILE A 296 10.67 10.69 52.03
CA ILE A 296 10.73 9.33 51.47
C ILE A 296 11.45 9.44 50.14
N ALA A 297 12.68 8.94 50.08
CA ALA A 297 13.51 8.98 48.89
C ALA A 297 13.82 7.55 48.42
N GLN A 298 13.49 7.22 47.17
CA GLN A 298 13.74 5.88 46.61
C GLN A 298 14.16 5.94 45.14
N VAL A 299 15.09 5.08 44.75
CA VAL A 299 15.46 4.85 43.35
C VAL A 299 14.89 3.51 42.90
N PHE A 300 14.31 3.48 41.71
CA PHE A 300 13.77 2.29 41.07
C PHE A 300 14.56 1.94 39.82
N GLU A 301 14.81 0.65 39.59
CA GLU A 301 15.45 0.19 38.36
C GLU A 301 14.53 0.33 37.16
N ASP A 302 13.27 -0.12 37.26
CA ASP A 302 12.37 -0.31 36.12
C ASP A 302 10.94 0.26 36.30
N LYS A 303 10.67 1.04 37.35
CA LYS A 303 9.34 1.64 37.56
C LYS A 303 9.13 2.83 36.61
N SER A 304 8.01 2.84 35.90
CA SER A 304 7.67 3.91 34.96
C SER A 304 7.35 5.23 35.67
N LEU A 305 7.48 6.37 34.98
CA LEU A 305 7.10 7.69 35.48
C LEU A 305 5.66 7.72 36.00
N LYS A 306 4.73 7.13 35.25
CA LYS A 306 3.30 7.09 35.62
C LYS A 306 3.09 6.30 36.91
N ASP A 307 3.77 5.17 37.06
CA ASP A 307 3.67 4.35 38.28
C ASP A 307 4.33 5.05 39.47
N MET A 308 5.47 5.75 39.28
CA MET A 308 6.09 6.57 40.33
C MET A 308 5.18 7.71 40.78
N GLN A 309 4.48 8.38 39.86
CA GLN A 309 3.51 9.43 40.21
C GLN A 309 2.32 8.89 40.99
N SER A 310 1.80 7.72 40.58
CA SER A 310 0.72 7.04 41.29
C SER A 310 1.13 6.71 42.73
N LEU A 311 2.30 6.08 42.91
CA LEU A 311 2.84 5.75 44.22
C LEU A 311 3.13 7.01 45.06
N ALA A 312 3.72 8.04 44.47
CA ALA A 312 4.01 9.29 45.16
C ALA A 312 2.74 9.99 45.63
N THR A 313 1.70 10.01 44.79
CA THR A 313 0.37 10.55 45.14
C THR A 313 -0.26 9.78 46.30
N LYS A 314 -0.11 8.45 46.30
CA LYS A 314 -0.62 7.61 47.38
C LYS A 314 0.09 7.89 48.70
N LEU A 315 1.42 7.94 48.69
CA LEU A 315 2.22 8.28 49.85
C LEU A 315 1.90 9.66 50.40
N THR A 316 1.73 10.66 49.54
CA THR A 316 1.39 12.02 49.98
C THR A 316 -0.08 12.18 50.36
N ALA A 317 -0.97 11.24 50.06
CA ALA A 317 -2.35 11.26 50.55
C ALA A 317 -2.44 10.85 52.03
N ASP A 318 -1.63 9.87 52.44
CA ASP A 318 -1.69 9.27 53.78
C ASP A 318 -0.63 9.83 54.75
N HIS A 319 0.23 10.72 54.28
CA HIS A 319 1.36 11.26 55.06
C HIS A 319 1.65 12.72 54.73
N GLU A 320 2.03 13.46 55.77
CA GLU A 320 2.57 14.82 55.65
C GLU A 320 4.08 14.77 55.43
N GLY A 321 4.56 15.19 54.25
CA GLY A 321 5.99 15.17 53.93
C GLY A 321 6.31 15.20 52.44
N LEU A 322 7.55 14.81 52.10
CA LEU A 322 8.14 14.87 50.77
C LEU A 322 8.41 13.47 50.23
N VAL A 323 8.10 13.24 48.95
CA VAL A 323 8.37 11.98 48.25
C VAL A 323 9.23 12.28 47.04
N LEU A 324 10.44 11.74 47.00
CA LEU A 324 11.40 11.87 45.91
C LEU A 324 11.69 10.50 45.31
N PHE A 325 11.35 10.32 44.04
CA PHE A 325 11.59 9.08 43.31
C PHE A 325 12.43 9.30 42.07
N ALA A 326 13.28 8.34 41.75
CA ALA A 326 13.98 8.26 40.47
C ALA A 326 13.75 6.90 39.79
N SER A 327 13.67 6.91 38.47
CA SER A 327 13.67 5.73 37.62
C SER A 327 14.92 5.71 36.76
N ILE A 328 15.72 4.65 36.89
CA ILE A 328 16.95 4.45 36.12
C ILE A 328 16.60 4.15 34.67
N SER A 329 15.67 3.23 34.41
CA SER A 329 15.30 2.81 33.06
C SER A 329 14.73 3.93 32.19
N GLU A 330 13.96 4.86 32.79
CA GLU A 330 13.37 5.98 32.06
C GLU A 330 14.16 7.30 32.18
N ALA A 331 15.22 7.32 32.99
CA ALA A 331 15.97 8.52 33.35
C ALA A 331 15.04 9.67 33.77
N LYS A 332 14.12 9.38 34.71
CA LYS A 332 13.12 10.33 35.23
C LYS A 332 13.22 10.50 36.74
N VAL A 333 12.88 11.69 37.21
CA VAL A 333 12.77 12.01 38.65
C VAL A 333 11.41 12.64 38.92
N VAL A 334 10.77 12.25 40.02
CA VAL A 334 9.49 12.77 40.52
C VAL A 334 9.69 13.30 41.93
N LEU A 335 9.17 14.49 42.19
CA LEU A 335 9.05 15.05 43.54
C LEU A 335 7.58 15.34 43.81
N ALA A 336 7.05 14.89 44.94
CA ALA A 336 5.70 15.22 45.41
C ALA A 336 5.74 15.64 46.88
N GLN A 337 4.76 16.44 47.30
CA GLN A 337 4.66 16.94 48.68
C GLN A 337 3.21 17.07 49.16
N ASN A 338 3.01 16.95 50.48
CA ASN A 338 1.75 17.25 51.15
C ASN A 338 1.97 17.80 52.58
N GLY A 339 2.07 19.13 52.76
CA GLY A 339 2.11 19.83 54.09
C GLY A 339 3.31 19.46 55.00
N GLN A 340 3.90 20.28 55.90
CA GLN A 340 3.87 21.70 56.27
C GLN A 340 5.34 22.26 56.18
N PRO A 341 5.69 23.51 56.58
CA PRO A 341 6.78 24.27 55.99
C PRO A 341 8.25 23.80 56.21
N PRO A 342 9.17 24.23 55.31
CA PRO A 342 8.89 25.15 54.20
C PRO A 342 8.05 24.47 53.12
N GLU A 343 6.99 25.14 52.66
CA GLU A 343 6.18 24.65 51.54
C GLU A 343 7.10 24.53 50.33
N TRP A 344 7.51 23.31 50.04
CA TRP A 344 8.40 23.04 48.92
C TRP A 344 7.61 23.13 47.63
N ALA A 345 7.80 24.24 46.93
CA ALA A 345 7.27 24.47 45.60
C ALA A 345 7.92 23.52 44.58
N CYS A 346 7.39 22.29 44.43
CA CYS A 346 8.05 21.23 43.64
C CYS A 346 8.39 21.69 42.21
N GLY A 347 7.41 22.30 41.53
CA GLY A 347 7.54 22.79 40.16
C GLY A 347 8.60 23.89 40.02
N PRO A 348 8.50 24.99 40.78
CA PRO A 348 9.53 26.02 40.83
C PRO A 348 10.92 25.51 41.21
N PHE A 349 11.03 24.61 42.20
CA PHE A 349 12.31 24.01 42.59
C PHE A 349 12.96 23.24 41.42
N PHE A 350 12.19 22.41 40.72
CA PHE A 350 12.70 21.69 39.54
C PHE A 350 13.16 22.67 38.48
N LYS A 351 12.35 23.68 38.14
CA LYS A 351 12.71 24.68 37.12
C LYS A 351 13.99 25.45 37.44
N GLY A 352 14.24 25.76 38.72
CA GLY A 352 15.42 26.50 39.15
C GLY A 352 16.72 25.69 39.08
N ASN A 353 16.66 24.37 39.22
CA ASN A 353 17.85 23.54 39.44
C ASN A 353 18.16 22.56 38.28
N LEU A 354 17.18 22.22 37.45
CA LEU A 354 17.35 21.22 36.38
C LEU A 354 18.43 21.58 35.33
N GLY A 355 18.66 22.88 35.09
CA GLY A 355 19.61 23.36 34.08
C GLY A 355 21.05 22.90 34.34
N ALA A 356 21.44 22.74 35.60
CA ALA A 356 22.78 22.27 35.98
C ALA A 356 23.00 20.76 35.71
N TYR A 357 21.91 20.01 35.50
CA TYR A 357 21.91 18.54 35.34
C TYR A 357 21.38 18.12 33.97
N GLN A 358 21.33 19.03 33.00
CA GLN A 358 20.81 18.76 31.65
C GLN A 358 19.37 18.21 31.63
N GLY A 359 18.61 18.46 32.70
CA GLY A 359 17.24 17.98 32.87
C GLY A 359 16.22 18.92 32.25
N LYS A 360 15.10 18.36 31.82
CA LYS A 360 13.91 19.13 31.40
C LYS A 360 12.68 18.63 32.12
N GLY A 361 11.87 19.55 32.62
CA GLY A 361 10.75 19.17 33.46
C GLY A 361 10.02 20.36 34.07
N GLY A 362 9.10 20.03 34.97
CA GLY A 362 8.30 20.99 35.70
C GLY A 362 7.12 20.31 36.38
N GLY A 363 6.24 21.12 36.94
CA GLY A 363 5.03 20.65 37.58
C GLY A 363 4.34 21.75 38.35
N SER A 364 3.45 21.33 39.24
CA SER A 364 2.72 22.17 40.17
C SER A 364 3.52 22.39 41.47
N GLU A 365 2.95 23.19 42.37
CA GLU A 365 3.45 23.36 43.74
C GLU A 365 3.49 22.03 44.52
N LYS A 366 2.59 21.09 44.21
CA LYS A 366 2.46 19.81 44.94
C LYS A 366 3.21 18.64 44.33
N MET A 367 3.52 18.70 43.03
CA MET A 367 4.22 17.62 42.34
C MET A 367 4.92 18.14 41.09
N ALA A 368 6.16 17.70 40.90
CA ALA A 368 6.97 17.95 39.71
C ALA A 368 7.62 16.68 39.18
N GLN A 369 7.94 16.72 37.90
CA GLN A 369 8.65 15.65 37.21
C GLN A 369 9.74 16.23 36.31
N ALA A 370 10.80 15.46 36.12
CA ALA A 370 11.89 15.78 35.21
C ALA A 370 12.33 14.56 34.43
N GLY A 371 12.81 14.80 33.21
CA GLY A 371 13.51 13.81 32.43
C GLY A 371 14.89 14.29 32.01
N PHE A 372 15.79 13.31 31.87
CA PHE A 372 17.20 13.53 31.63
C PHE A 372 17.66 12.75 30.39
N ALA A 373 18.83 13.14 29.86
CA ALA A 373 19.41 12.47 28.71
C ALA A 373 20.05 11.12 29.08
N SER A 374 20.46 10.95 30.34
CA SER A 374 21.07 9.74 30.87
C SER A 374 20.56 9.41 32.27
N SER A 375 20.67 8.15 32.68
CA SER A 375 20.39 7.72 34.05
C SER A 375 21.38 8.32 35.05
N GLU A 376 22.63 8.57 34.63
CA GLU A 376 23.65 9.23 35.44
C GLU A 376 23.24 10.65 35.82
N ASP A 377 22.76 11.44 34.84
CA ASP A 377 22.26 12.80 35.09
C ASP A 377 21.01 12.79 35.99
N ALA A 378 20.11 11.82 35.78
CA ALA A 378 18.92 11.65 36.61
C ALA A 378 19.28 11.33 38.06
N LEU A 379 20.24 10.43 38.28
CA LEU A 379 20.73 10.06 39.62
C LEU A 379 21.49 11.22 40.27
N ALA A 380 22.30 11.95 39.50
CA ALA A 380 23.00 13.13 40.00
C ALA A 380 22.02 14.22 40.49
N PHE A 381 20.95 14.46 39.72
CA PHE A 381 19.88 15.38 40.13
C PHE A 381 19.06 14.84 41.33
N TYR A 382 18.81 13.53 41.36
CA TYR A 382 18.13 12.88 42.48
C TYR A 382 18.92 13.04 43.78
N GLU A 383 20.22 12.73 43.80
CA GLU A 383 21.05 12.87 45.01
C GLU A 383 21.17 14.34 45.44
N PHE A 384 21.38 15.26 44.49
CA PHE A 384 21.34 16.70 44.77
C PHE A 384 20.01 17.11 45.43
N THR A 385 18.88 16.67 44.86
CA THR A 385 17.56 16.99 45.40
C THR A 385 17.41 16.40 46.80
N LYS A 386 17.80 15.15 47.00
CA LYS A 386 17.74 14.46 48.29
C LYS A 386 18.54 15.19 49.38
N ASP A 387 19.75 15.66 49.06
CA ASP A 387 20.59 16.44 49.99
C ASP A 387 19.93 17.78 50.37
N GLN A 388 19.34 18.49 49.39
CA GLN A 388 18.63 19.74 49.67
C GLN A 388 17.38 19.53 50.54
N LEU A 389 16.70 18.38 50.38
CA LEU A 389 15.53 18.04 51.20
C LEU A 389 15.91 17.56 52.61
N GLY A 390 17.11 16.99 52.81
CA GLY A 390 17.57 16.46 54.10
C GLY A 390 18.18 17.49 55.07
N HIS A 391 18.48 18.70 54.60
CA HIS A 391 19.01 19.80 55.42
C HIS A 391 17.93 20.69 56.08
N HIS A 392 16.66 20.32 55.92
CA HIS A 392 15.47 20.97 56.47
C HIS A 392 14.60 19.94 57.20
#